data_AF-A0A5E6RL15-F1
#
_entry.id   AF-A0A5E6RL15-F1
#
_cell.length_a   1.000
_cell.length_b   1.000
_cell.length_c   1.000
_cell.angle_alpha   90.00
_cell.angle_beta   90.00
_cell.angle_gamma   90.00
#
_symmetry.space_group_name_H-M   'P 1'
#
loop_
_entity.id
_entity.type
_entity.pdbx_description
1 polymer ?
#
loop_
_entity_poly.entity_id
_entity_poly.type
_entity_poly.pdbx_seq_one_letter_code
_entity_poly.pdbx_strand_id
1 'polypeptide(L)' 'MSDVNVKCCRCRNQHKESERISVASKWLEGASTMVCPRCRCTSYYRLDDKLPS' A
#
# COMPACT_ATOMS: atom_id res chain seq x y z
N MET A 1 -2.79 2.96 15.66
CA MET A 1 -1.84 2.80 14.54
C MET A 1 -2.07 3.98 13.61
N SER A 2 -1.13 4.91 13.52
CA SER A 2 -1.27 6.11 12.69
C SER A 2 -1.40 5.69 11.23
N ASP A 3 -2.49 6.08 10.59
CA ASP A 3 -2.76 5.72 9.21
C ASP A 3 -1.82 6.50 8.28
N VAL A 4 -0.73 5.84 7.85
CA VAL A 4 0.32 6.50 7.07
C VAL A 4 -0.10 6.68 5.62
N ASN A 5 0.22 7.84 5.06
CA ASN A 5 0.04 8.08 3.64
C ASN A 5 1.07 7.27 2.84
N VAL A 6 0.60 6.58 1.81
CA VAL A 6 1.42 5.77 0.91
C VAL A 6 1.14 6.13 -0.54
N LYS A 7 2.17 6.01 -1.37
CA LYS A 7 2.08 6.26 -2.82
C LYS A 7 2.39 4.99 -3.58
N CYS A 8 1.46 4.56 -4.42
CA CYS A 8 1.66 3.39 -5.28
C CYS A 8 2.76 3.63 -6.32
N CYS A 9 3.69 2.69 -6.49
CA CYS A 9 4.78 2.81 -7.45
C CYS A 9 4.29 2.79 -8.91
N ARG A 10 3.16 2.10 -9.18
CA ARG A 10 2.67 1.86 -10.54
C ARG A 10 1.76 2.98 -11.05
N CYS A 11 0.68 3.28 -10.33
CA CYS A 11 -0.30 4.29 -10.77
C CYS A 11 -0.12 5.65 -10.08
N ARG A 12 0.86 5.79 -9.18
CA ARG A 12 1.12 7.02 -8.40
C ARG A 12 -0.06 7.45 -7.50
N ASN A 13 -1.06 6.59 -7.30
CA ASN A 13 -2.18 6.85 -6.40
C ASN A 13 -1.67 7.03 -4.97
N GLN A 14 -1.96 8.20 -4.39
CA GLN A 14 -1.74 8.48 -2.98
C GLN A 14 -2.99 8.06 -2.22
N HIS A 15 -2.81 7.26 -1.19
CA HIS A 15 -3.88 6.70 -0.37
C HIS A 15 -3.30 6.33 0.99
N LYS A 16 -4.16 6.01 1.94
CA LYS A 16 -3.80 5.51 3.26
C LYS A 16 -3.35 4.05 3.21
N GLU A 17 -2.43 3.66 4.09
CA GLU A 17 -1.99 2.25 4.19
C GLU A 17 -3.18 1.34 4.54
N SER A 18 -4.13 1.83 5.34
CA SER A 18 -5.37 1.11 5.67
C SER A 18 -6.38 1.02 4.53
N GLU A 19 -6.30 1.89 3.51
CA GLU A 19 -7.16 1.83 2.32
C GLU A 19 -6.72 0.73 1.34
N ARG A 20 -5.60 0.06 1.60
CA ARG A 20 -5.11 -1.04 0.77
C ARG A 20 -5.99 -2.27 0.95
N ILE A 21 -6.16 -2.99 -0.16
CA ILE A 21 -7.07 -4.14 -0.22
C ILE A 21 -6.24 -5.40 0.03
N SER A 22 -6.69 -6.25 0.95
CA SER A 22 -6.14 -7.59 1.12
C SER A 22 -6.65 -8.51 0.01
N VAL A 23 -5.74 -9.13 -0.73
CA VAL A 23 -6.06 -10.12 -1.77
C VAL A 23 -5.26 -11.39 -1.53
N ALA A 24 -5.81 -12.54 -1.92
CA ALA A 24 -5.11 -13.82 -1.84
C ALA A 24 -3.79 -13.77 -2.64
N SER A 25 -2.71 -14.20 -2.01
CA SER A 25 -1.39 -14.27 -2.63
C SER A 25 -1.38 -15.41 -3.66
N LYS A 26 -0.94 -15.10 -4.88
CA LYS A 26 -0.80 -16.11 -5.96
C LYS A 26 0.36 -17.09 -5.75
N TRP A 27 1.32 -16.71 -4.91
CA TRP A 27 2.58 -17.44 -4.73
C TRP A 27 2.60 -18.35 -3.51
N LEU A 28 1.65 -18.18 -2.58
CA LEU A 28 1.59 -18.93 -1.33
C LEU A 28 0.14 -19.09 -0.91
N GLU A 29 -0.35 -20.33 -0.92
CA GLU A 29 -1.69 -20.65 -0.43
C GLU A 29 -1.84 -20.30 1.05
N GLY A 30 -2.99 -19.71 1.41
CA GLY A 30 -3.26 -19.22 2.76
C GLY A 30 -2.65 -17.86 3.10
N ALA A 31 -1.77 -17.31 2.25
CA ALA A 31 -1.26 -15.95 2.44
C ALA A 31 -2.13 -14.91 1.73
N SER A 32 -2.16 -13.71 2.28
CA SER A 32 -2.74 -12.54 1.63
C SER A 32 -1.71 -11.42 1.49
N THR A 33 -1.88 -10.58 0.49
CA THR A 33 -1.03 -9.43 0.23
C THR A 33 -1.88 -8.17 0.10
N MET A 34 -1.35 -7.06 0.60
CA MET A 34 -2.03 -5.77 0.51
C MET A 34 -1.71 -5.11 -0.83
N VAL A 35 -2.73 -4.65 -1.54
CA VAL A 35 -2.59 -4.05 -2.87
C VAL A 35 -3.22 -2.67 -2.96
N CYS A 36 -2.71 -1.88 -3.90
CA CYS A 36 -3.26 -0.56 -4.22
C CYS A 36 -4.74 -0.68 -4.65
N PRO A 37 -5.65 0.15 -4.10
CA PRO A 37 -7.08 0.06 -4.42
C PRO A 37 -7.40 0.42 -5.88
N ARG A 38 -6.53 1.17 -6.58
CA ARG A 38 -6.76 1.55 -7.98
C ARG A 38 -6.19 0.58 -9.00
N CYS A 39 -4.96 0.10 -8.80
CA CYS A 39 -4.26 -0.70 -9.83
C CYS A 39 -3.83 -2.10 -9.37
N ARG A 40 -4.16 -2.47 -8.12
CA ARG A 40 -3.81 -3.76 -7.49
C ARG A 40 -2.31 -4.08 -7.46
N CYS A 41 -1.44 -3.07 -7.57
CA CYS A 41 -0.01 -3.24 -7.37
C CYS A 41 0.31 -3.42 -5.89
N THR A 42 1.27 -4.30 -5.59
CA THR A 42 1.76 -4.58 -4.22
C THR A 42 2.83 -3.59 -3.77
N SER A 43 3.49 -2.89 -4.69
CA SER A 43 4.60 -1.96 -4.41
C SER A 43 4.11 -0.55 -4.14
N TYR A 44 4.67 0.06 -3.09
CA TYR A 44 4.35 1.41 -2.63
C TYR A 44 5.55 2.01 -1.88
N TYR A 45 5.55 3.34 -1.77
CA TYR A 45 6.47 4.08 -0.91
C TYR A 45 5.66 4.78 0.18
N ARG A 46 6.18 4.80 1.42
CA ARG A 46 5.60 5.61 2.49
C ARG A 46 5.93 7.07 2.22
N LEU A 47 4.91 7.91 2.31
CA LEU A 47 5.08 9.35 2.34
C LEU A 47 5.30 9.68 3.81
N ASP A 48 6.56 9.93 4.17
CA ASP A 48 6.89 10.33 5.53
C ASP A 48 6.43 11.79 5.74
N ASP A 49 5.55 12.01 6.72
CA ASP A 49 5.03 13.33 7.07
C ASP A 49 5.99 14.11 8.01
N LYS A 50 7.16 13.56 8.37
CA LYS A 50 8.09 14.19 9.33
C LYS A 50 9.57 13.90 9.03
N LEU A 51 10.17 14.74 8.17
CA LEU A 51 11.52 15.21 8.48
C LEU A 51 11.38 16.35 9.50
N PRO A 52 11.62 16.16 10.81
CA PRO A 52 11.89 17.30 11.67
C PRO A 52 13.19 17.96 11.16
N SER A 53 13.08 19.24 10.80
CA SER A 53 14.20 20.10 10.41
C SER A 53 15.00 20.55 11.63
#